data_AF-A0A6N2I702-F1
#
_entry.id   AF-A0A6N2I702-F1
#
_cell.length_a   1.000
_cell.length_b   1.000
_cell.length_c   1.000
_cell.angle_alpha   90.00
_cell.angle_beta   90.00
_cell.angle_gamma   90.00
#
_symmetry.space_group_name_H-M   'P 1'
#
loop_
_entity.id
_entity.type
_entity.pdbx_description
1 polymer ?
#
loop_
_entity_poly.entity_id
_entity_poly.type
_entity_poly.pdbx_seq_one_letter_code
_entity_poly.pdbx_strand_id
1 'polypeptide(L)'
;MVMIERRKATESRVRAAEDAVARLKESFSGVGITLPSLRIDPVTCAGTEPEAPLVDLGRCNLDTALRLSAVLEAQEPVGHER
;
A
#
# COMPACT_ATOMS: atom_id res chain seq x y z
N MET A 1 10.93 -29.38 -1.51
CA MET A 1 9.58 -29.07 -1.00
C MET A 1 9.48 -27.63 -0.50
N VAL A 2 10.36 -27.18 0.41
CA VAL A 2 10.39 -25.80 0.95
C VAL A 2 10.43 -24.66 -0.09
N MET A 3 11.16 -24.82 -1.20
CA MET A 3 11.27 -23.78 -2.25
C MET A 3 9.93 -23.48 -2.96
N ILE A 4 9.08 -24.50 -3.16
CA ILE A 4 7.79 -24.36 -3.85
C ILE A 4 6.77 -23.66 -2.93
N GLU A 5 6.77 -24.01 -1.65
CA GLU A 5 5.90 -23.37 -0.64
C GLU A 5 6.27 -21.91 -0.41
N ARG A 6 7.57 -21.59 -0.35
CA ARG A 6 8.03 -20.20 -0.27
C ARG A 6 7.60 -19.40 -1.48
N ARG A 7 7.73 -19.95 -2.69
CA ARG A 7 7.30 -19.29 -3.94
C ARG A 7 5.80 -18.97 -3.94
N LYS A 8 4.95 -19.92 -3.55
CA LYS A 8 3.49 -19.69 -3.43
C LYS A 8 3.15 -18.59 -2.42
N ALA A 9 3.83 -18.58 -1.27
CA ALA A 9 3.60 -17.56 -0.25
C ALA A 9 4.00 -16.16 -0.73
N THR A 10 5.10 -16.04 -1.48
CA THR A 10 5.52 -14.77 -2.09
C THR A 10 4.53 -14.29 -3.16
N GLU A 11 4.10 -15.18 -4.07
CA GLU A 11 3.09 -14.85 -5.10
C GLU A 11 1.77 -14.34 -4.47
N SER A 12 1.33 -14.98 -3.37
CA SER A 12 0.12 -14.55 -2.65
C SER A 12 0.27 -13.17 -2.00
N ARG A 13 1.46 -12.83 -1.49
CA ARG A 13 1.74 -11.52 -0.89
C ARG A 13 1.82 -10.42 -1.93
N VAL A 14 2.43 -10.69 -3.09
CA VAL A 14 2.47 -9.74 -4.21
C VAL A 14 1.05 -9.43 -4.68
N ARG A 15 0.20 -10.44 -4.86
CA ARG A 15 -1.21 -10.22 -5.22
C ARG A 15 -1.94 -9.35 -4.20
N ALA A 16 -1.76 -9.63 -2.91
CA ALA A 16 -2.38 -8.83 -1.85
C ALA A 16 -1.91 -7.37 -1.87
N ALA A 17 -0.62 -7.13 -2.17
CA ALA A 17 -0.08 -5.79 -2.32
C ALA A 17 -0.63 -5.07 -3.57
N GLU A 18 -0.81 -5.78 -4.69
CA GLU A 18 -1.42 -5.23 -5.90
C GLU A 18 -2.88 -4.81 -5.65
N ASP A 19 -3.64 -5.67 -4.98
CA ASP A 19 -5.02 -5.39 -4.59
C ASP A 19 -5.10 -4.18 -3.64
N ALA A 20 -4.17 -4.08 -2.68
CA ALA A 20 -4.08 -2.94 -1.78
C ALA A 20 -3.79 -1.64 -2.55
N VAL A 21 -2.85 -1.67 -3.49
CA VAL A 21 -2.52 -0.51 -4.34
C VAL A 21 -3.72 -0.09 -5.20
N ALA A 22 -4.44 -1.05 -5.78
CA ALA A 22 -5.64 -0.78 -6.56
C ALA A 22 -6.73 -0.10 -5.71
N ARG A 23 -7.01 -0.64 -4.51
CA ARG A 23 -7.98 -0.07 -3.57
C ARG A 23 -7.59 1.33 -3.10
N LEU A 24 -6.30 1.56 -2.83
CA LEU A 24 -5.81 2.89 -2.46
C LEU A 24 -5.97 3.89 -3.60
N LYS A 25 -5.66 3.51 -4.85
CA LYS A 25 -5.87 4.37 -6.03
C LYS A 25 -7.34 4.76 -6.19
N GLU A 26 -8.24 3.78 -6.06
CA GLU A 26 -9.69 4.01 -6.14
C GLU A 26 -10.17 4.93 -5.02
N SER A 27 -9.77 4.66 -3.78
CA SER A 27 -10.16 5.44 -2.59
C SER A 27 -9.66 6.89 -2.67
N PHE A 28 -8.41 7.10 -3.07
CA PHE A 28 -7.86 8.45 -3.27
C PHE A 28 -8.58 9.18 -4.39
N SER A 29 -8.85 8.52 -5.51
CA SER A 29 -9.58 9.12 -6.63
C SER A 29 -11.00 9.52 -6.20
N GLY A 30 -11.65 8.71 -5.35
CA GLY A 30 -12.97 9.02 -4.78
C GLY A 30 -13.03 10.28 -3.93
N VAL A 31 -11.90 10.70 -3.33
CA VAL A 31 -11.76 11.95 -2.57
C VAL A 31 -11.05 13.07 -3.34
N GLY A 32 -10.85 12.88 -4.65
CA GLY A 32 -10.22 13.88 -5.54
C GLY A 32 -8.70 13.98 -5.42
N ILE A 33 -8.04 12.96 -4.87
CA ILE A 33 -6.58 12.88 -4.72
C ILE A 33 -6.00 11.95 -5.78
N THR A 34 -4.93 12.35 -6.45
CA THR A 34 -4.19 11.49 -7.38
C THR A 34 -2.73 11.39 -6.95
N LEU A 35 -2.26 10.17 -6.70
CA LEU A 35 -0.85 9.87 -6.40
C LEU A 35 -0.26 9.06 -7.57
N PRO A 36 0.32 9.72 -8.59
CA PRO A 36 0.85 9.03 -9.77
C PRO A 36 2.05 8.12 -9.44
N SER A 37 2.72 8.37 -8.32
CA SER A 37 3.80 7.54 -7.81
C SER A 37 3.33 6.28 -7.08
N LEU A 38 2.03 6.15 -6.76
CA LEU A 38 1.51 5.04 -5.95
C LEU A 38 1.69 3.68 -6.66
N ARG A 39 2.55 2.83 -6.09
CA ARG A 39 2.91 1.52 -6.64
C ARG A 39 3.44 0.60 -5.55
N ILE A 40 3.63 -0.68 -5.88
CA ILE A 40 4.45 -1.57 -5.07
C ILE A 40 5.91 -1.16 -5.26
N ASP A 41 6.68 -1.10 -4.17
CA ASP A 41 8.12 -0.90 -4.25
C ASP A 41 8.78 -2.07 -5.01
N PRO A 42 9.42 -1.80 -6.16
CA PRO A 42 10.00 -2.86 -6.97
C PRO A 42 11.17 -3.57 -6.27
N VAL A 43 11.84 -2.92 -5.31
CA VAL A 43 12.99 -3.51 -4.61
C VAL A 43 12.53 -4.64 -3.68
N THR A 44 11.55 -4.37 -2.83
CA THR A 44 10.96 -5.39 -1.94
C THR A 44 10.16 -6.44 -2.70
N CYS A 45 9.58 -6.11 -3.86
CA CYS A 45 8.89 -7.08 -4.71
C CYS A 45 9.85 -8.07 -5.40
N ALA A 46 11.08 -7.65 -5.70
CA ALA A 46 12.11 -8.49 -6.32
C ALA A 46 12.93 -9.31 -5.29
N GLY A 47 12.80 -8.98 -4.00
CA GLY A 47 13.48 -9.66 -2.91
C GLY A 47 13.04 -11.12 -2.74
N THR A 48 13.98 -11.99 -2.34
CA THR A 48 13.69 -13.37 -1.90
C THR A 48 13.40 -13.43 -0.39
N GLU A 49 13.50 -12.29 0.29
CA GLU A 49 13.26 -12.18 1.72
C GLU A 49 11.78 -12.40 2.07
N PRO A 50 11.49 -12.94 3.26
CA PRO A 50 10.12 -13.26 3.67
C PRO A 50 9.26 -12.03 3.96
N GLU A 51 9.83 -10.83 3.89
CA GLU A 51 9.15 -9.57 4.16
C GLU A 51 8.06 -9.29 3.11
N ALA A 52 6.96 -8.69 3.57
CA ALA A 52 5.85 -8.35 2.69
C ALA A 52 6.28 -7.22 1.72
N PRO A 53 5.83 -7.26 0.45
CA PRO A 53 6.09 -6.17 -0.49
C PRO A 53 5.65 -4.83 0.08
N LEU A 54 6.52 -3.83 0.02
CA LEU A 54 6.20 -2.49 0.48
C LEU A 54 5.40 -1.73 -0.58
N VAL A 55 4.59 -0.77 -0.14
CA VAL A 55 3.87 0.15 -1.02
C VAL A 55 4.58 1.50 -1.00
N ASP A 56 5.05 1.94 -2.17
CA ASP A 56 5.62 3.26 -2.40
C ASP A 56 4.48 4.24 -2.69
N LEU A 57 4.20 5.13 -1.73
CA LEU A 57 3.21 6.21 -1.87
C LEU A 57 3.76 7.39 -2.70
N GLY A 58 5.08 7.54 -2.73
CA GLY A 58 5.80 8.71 -3.26
C GLY A 58 5.51 10.02 -2.52
N ARG A 59 5.72 11.14 -3.22
CA ARG A 59 5.59 12.50 -2.66
C ARG A 59 4.22 13.07 -3.00
N CYS A 60 3.54 13.63 -2.01
CA CYS A 60 2.34 14.45 -2.19
C CYS A 60 2.67 15.93 -1.95
N ASN A 61 1.86 16.84 -2.52
CA ASN A 61 1.97 18.27 -2.24
C ASN A 61 1.22 18.62 -0.93
N LEU A 62 1.39 19.85 -0.44
CA LEU A 62 0.78 20.29 0.82
C LEU A 62 -0.75 20.20 0.82
N ASP A 63 -1.41 20.62 -0.27
CA ASP A 63 -2.89 20.54 -0.39
C ASP A 63 -3.35 19.09 -0.28
N THR A 64 -2.67 18.16 -0.95
CA THR A 64 -2.97 16.73 -0.87
C THR A 64 -2.73 16.19 0.55
N ALA A 65 -1.63 16.58 1.20
CA ALA A 65 -1.35 16.16 2.57
C ALA A 65 -2.44 16.62 3.54
N LEU A 66 -2.92 17.86 3.43
CA LEU A 66 -3.99 18.39 4.26
C LEU A 66 -5.32 17.68 4.01
N ARG A 67 -5.67 17.40 2.75
CA ARG A 67 -6.87 16.62 2.41
C ARG A 67 -6.82 15.21 2.98
N LEU A 68 -5.65 14.56 2.93
CA LEU A 68 -5.46 13.24 3.54
C LEU A 68 -5.65 13.29 5.05
N SER A 69 -5.05 14.27 5.73
CA SER A 69 -5.22 14.46 7.17
C SER A 69 -6.70 14.61 7.55
N ALA A 70 -7.44 15.46 6.84
CA ALA A 70 -8.87 15.67 7.11
C ALA A 70 -9.71 14.39 6.92
N VAL A 71 -9.42 13.59 5.89
CA VAL A 71 -10.10 12.30 5.68
C VAL A 71 -9.79 11.31 6.79
N LEU A 72 -8.54 11.23 7.23
CA LEU A 72 -8.10 10.33 8.31
C LEU A 72 -8.66 10.73 9.67
N GLU A 73 -8.71 12.04 9.97
CA GLU A 73 -9.28 12.58 11.21
C GLU A 73 -10.80 12.38 11.29
N ALA A 74 -11.48 12.34 10.14
CA ALA A 74 -12.91 12.06 10.06
C ALA A 74 -13.24 10.58 10.26
N GLN A 75 -12.25 9.68 10.21
CA GLN A 75 -12.44 8.29 10.61
C GLN A 75 -12.29 8.20 12.13
N GLU A 76 -13.29 7.64 12.82
CA GLU A 76 -13.18 7.36 14.25
C GLU A 76 -11.90 6.55 14.53
N PRO A 77 -11.10 6.92 15.55
CA PRO A 77 -9.86 6.23 15.84
C PRO A 77 -10.16 4.79 16.25
N VAL A 78 -9.89 3.85 15.34
CA VAL A 78 -9.80 2.43 15.67
C VAL A 78 -8.52 2.27 16.48
N GLY A 79 -8.67 2.31 17.82
CA GLY A 79 -7.56 2.19 18.76
C GLY A 79 -6.67 1.00 18.40
N HIS A 80 -5.44 1.29 17.95
CA HIS A 80 -4.40 0.27 17.82
C HIS A 80 -3.71 0.14 19.18
N GLU A 81 -4.11 -0.86 19.97
CA GLU A 81 -3.28 -1.36 21.06
C GLU A 81 -1.97 -1.90 20.47
N ARG A 82 -0.87 -1.45 21.07
CA ARG A 82 0.51 -1.68 20.60
C ARG A 82 1.03 -3.07 20.94
#